data_AF-A0A7J6SSR0-F1
#
_entry.id   AF-A0A7J6SSR0-F1
#
_cell.length_a   1.000
_cell.length_b   1.000
_cell.length_c   1.000
_cell.angle_alpha   90.00
_cell.angle_beta   90.00
_cell.angle_gamma   90.00
#
_symmetry.space_group_name_H-M   'P 1'
#
loop_
_entity.id
_entity.type
_entity.pdbx_description
1 polymer ?
#
loop_
_entity_poly.entity_id
_entity_poly.type
_entity_poly.pdbx_seq_one_letter_code
_entity_poly.pdbx_strand_id
1 'polypeptide(L)'
;RKYLVLCQCVINFWTQWEEPRKPLIILPYVIIMLPCIVAGAVIGVYLNQILPQLIVLILYVVVSAFSTVKTTRKGIKQYKAESAARRRRRNHELQPSPNQEGAVKLEDANEEKADPFLVMPSRRALALYWTTAFLIWVLCLIFPLLRGSETAESIASVPYCGGVYWFLAALEFAVLIGISSGFIFVKRKVCRVVQCCILEVEIIFTGIIASMVGIGGGILMNPIILDFGLNPQQGTATNAINIFAMSTSTALSYGMSGYFPGGDDMWIVVLPFVGGIVGKLV
;
A
#
# COMPACT_ATOMS: atom_id res chain seq x y z
N ARG A 1 0.73 -7.29 -13.41
CA ARG A 1 0.22 -6.80 -12.09
C ARG A 1 0.01 -5.28 -12.02
N LYS A 2 0.94 -4.41 -12.48
CA LYS A 2 0.91 -2.94 -12.24
C LYS A 2 -0.24 -2.16 -12.91
N TYR A 3 -0.61 -2.44 -14.17
CA TYR A 3 -1.76 -1.77 -14.82
C TYR A 3 -3.12 -2.19 -14.27
N LEU A 4 -3.26 -3.39 -13.71
CA LEU A 4 -4.51 -3.78 -13.04
C LEU A 4 -4.63 -3.19 -11.65
N VAL A 5 -3.51 -2.89 -10.99
CA VAL A 5 -3.51 -2.02 -9.83
C VAL A 5 -3.94 -0.62 -10.27
N LEU A 6 -3.41 -0.07 -11.37
CA LEU A 6 -3.86 1.20 -11.93
C LEU A 6 -5.37 1.20 -12.24
N CYS A 7 -5.88 0.20 -12.97
CA CYS A 7 -7.32 0.08 -13.24
C CYS A 7 -8.14 -0.09 -11.95
N GLN A 8 -7.66 -0.87 -10.97
CA GLN A 8 -8.32 -0.98 -9.68
C GLN A 8 -8.32 0.35 -8.93
N CYS A 9 -7.21 1.11 -8.98
CA CYS A 9 -7.10 2.43 -8.37
C CYS A 9 -8.04 3.42 -9.06
N VAL A 10 -8.14 3.39 -10.39
CA VAL A 10 -9.06 4.23 -11.17
C VAL A 10 -10.51 3.86 -10.90
N ILE A 11 -10.86 2.57 -10.92
CA ILE A 11 -12.21 2.09 -10.59
C ILE A 11 -12.55 2.49 -9.16
N ASN A 12 -11.71 2.15 -8.18
CA ASN A 12 -11.96 2.50 -6.78
C ASN A 12 -12.04 4.02 -6.55
N PHE A 13 -11.21 4.80 -7.25
CA PHE A 13 -11.28 6.27 -7.24
C PHE A 13 -12.62 6.75 -7.77
N TRP A 14 -13.04 6.25 -8.93
CA TRP A 14 -14.26 6.66 -9.61
C TRP A 14 -15.50 6.27 -8.80
N THR A 15 -15.56 5.02 -8.30
CA THR A 15 -16.62 4.54 -7.41
C THR A 15 -16.70 5.38 -6.13
N GLN A 16 -15.57 5.76 -5.53
CA GLN A 16 -15.55 6.62 -4.35
C GLN A 16 -15.94 8.07 -4.64
N TRP A 17 -15.67 8.56 -5.84
CA TRP A 17 -16.06 9.90 -6.29
C TRP A 17 -17.58 10.00 -6.55
N GLU A 18 -18.18 8.93 -7.07
CA GLU A 18 -19.62 8.80 -7.29
C GLU A 18 -20.40 8.53 -6.00
N GLU A 19 -19.90 7.67 -5.12
CA GLU A 19 -20.53 7.32 -3.84
C GLU A 19 -19.70 7.71 -2.61
N PRO A 20 -19.68 9.00 -2.20
CA PRO A 20 -18.85 9.46 -1.09
C PRO A 20 -19.27 8.96 0.30
N ARG A 21 -20.33 8.15 0.42
CA ARG A 21 -20.85 7.68 1.71
C ARG A 21 -20.34 6.28 2.09
N LYS A 22 -19.67 5.58 1.17
CA LYS A 22 -19.07 4.25 1.41
C LYS A 22 -17.59 4.26 0.96
N PRO A 23 -16.67 4.86 1.74
CA PRO A 23 -15.27 4.91 1.37
C PRO A 23 -14.67 3.51 1.28
N LEU A 24 -14.23 3.14 0.08
CA LEU A 24 -13.37 1.98 -0.14
C LEU A 24 -11.91 2.35 0.16
N ILE A 25 -11.42 3.52 -0.28
CA ILE A 25 -10.04 3.95 -0.02
C ILE A 25 -10.02 4.89 1.18
N ILE A 26 -9.26 4.52 2.21
CA ILE A 26 -9.05 5.35 3.39
C ILE A 26 -7.77 6.18 3.19
N LEU A 27 -7.93 7.32 2.51
CA LEU A 27 -6.83 8.20 2.11
C LEU A 27 -5.90 8.66 3.24
N PRO A 28 -6.38 8.95 4.46
CA PRO A 28 -5.47 9.28 5.54
C PRO A 28 -4.43 8.17 5.84
N TYR A 29 -4.78 6.89 5.68
CA TYR A 29 -3.79 5.80 5.76
C TYR A 29 -2.85 5.80 4.56
N VAL A 30 -3.32 6.12 3.35
CA VAL A 30 -2.45 6.29 2.17
C VAL A 30 -1.39 7.36 2.42
N ILE A 31 -1.77 8.51 2.98
CA ILE A 31 -0.85 9.63 3.24
C ILE A 31 0.23 9.26 4.27
N ILE A 32 -0.08 8.42 5.26
CA ILE A 32 0.88 7.91 6.24
C ILE A 32 1.76 6.82 5.61
N MET A 33 1.15 5.86 4.93
CA MET A 33 1.81 4.63 4.47
C MET A 33 2.65 4.82 3.22
N LEU A 34 2.20 5.61 2.25
CA LEU A 34 2.88 5.81 0.96
C LEU A 34 4.31 6.33 1.13
N PRO A 35 4.58 7.43 1.87
CA PRO A 35 5.95 7.90 2.07
C PRO A 35 6.80 6.89 2.85
N CYS A 36 6.23 6.24 3.88
CA CYS A 36 6.95 5.24 4.68
C CYS A 36 7.36 4.01 3.87
N ILE A 37 6.46 3.49 3.02
CA ILE A 37 6.80 2.31 2.20
C ILE A 37 7.84 2.65 1.15
N VAL A 38 7.79 3.84 0.54
CA VAL A 38 8.80 4.27 -0.43
C VAL A 38 10.15 4.51 0.26
N ALA A 39 10.17 5.15 1.43
CA ALA A 39 11.39 5.34 2.21
C ALA A 39 12.07 3.99 2.53
N GLY A 40 11.29 2.99 2.97
CA GLY A 40 11.79 1.63 3.13
C GLY A 40 12.22 0.98 1.82
N ALA A 41 11.47 1.20 0.74
CA ALA A 41 11.77 0.65 -0.57
C ALA A 41 13.12 1.12 -1.11
N VAL A 42 13.45 2.41 -0.97
CA VAL A 42 14.74 2.97 -1.39
C VAL A 42 15.89 2.24 -0.68
N ILE A 43 15.78 2.01 0.63
CA ILE A 43 16.76 1.21 1.39
C ILE A 43 16.82 -0.22 0.84
N GLY A 44 15.66 -0.82 0.54
CA GLY A 44 15.57 -2.15 -0.03
C GLY A 44 16.24 -2.29 -1.40
N VAL A 45 16.14 -1.29 -2.27
CA VAL A 45 16.87 -1.23 -3.55
C VAL A 45 18.37 -1.25 -3.31
N TYR A 46 18.88 -0.46 -2.36
CA TYR A 46 20.30 -0.46 -2.03
C TYR A 46 20.79 -1.80 -1.50
N LEU A 47 20.04 -2.40 -0.58
CA LEU A 47 20.38 -3.72 -0.05
C LEU A 47 20.35 -4.79 -1.14
N ASN A 48 19.43 -4.71 -2.09
CA ASN A 48 19.40 -5.63 -3.23
C ASN A 48 20.66 -5.53 -4.10
N GLN A 49 21.19 -4.31 -4.31
CA GLN A 49 22.40 -4.08 -5.09
C GLN A 49 23.68 -4.53 -4.37
N ILE A 50 23.72 -4.40 -3.04
CA ILE A 50 24.90 -4.73 -2.22
C ILE A 50 24.97 -6.24 -1.93
N LEU A 51 23.83 -6.90 -1.73
CA LEU A 51 23.80 -8.30 -1.32
C LEU A 51 24.05 -9.26 -2.51
N PRO A 52 24.76 -10.38 -2.27
CA PRO A 52 24.85 -11.46 -3.25
C PRO A 52 23.46 -11.98 -3.67
N GLN A 53 23.29 -12.26 -4.96
CA GLN A 53 22.01 -12.71 -5.54
C GLN A 53 21.43 -13.95 -4.83
N LEU A 54 22.29 -14.86 -4.36
CA LEU A 54 21.87 -16.05 -3.62
C LEU A 54 21.14 -15.69 -2.31
N ILE A 55 21.60 -14.66 -1.60
CA ILE A 55 20.97 -14.22 -0.35
C ILE A 55 19.59 -13.62 -0.65
N VAL A 56 19.48 -12.78 -1.68
CA VAL A 56 18.20 -12.20 -2.11
C VAL A 56 17.22 -13.31 -2.55
N LEU A 57 17.70 -14.34 -3.26
CA LEU A 57 16.89 -15.48 -3.68
C LEU A 57 16.39 -16.30 -2.49
N ILE A 58 17.26 -16.61 -1.52
CA ILE A 58 16.86 -17.30 -0.28
C ILE A 58 15.81 -16.48 0.47
N LEU A 59 16.04 -15.18 0.62
CA LEU A 59 15.08 -14.27 1.25
C LEU A 59 13.74 -14.25 0.49
N TYR A 60 13.77 -14.24 -0.85
CA TYR A 60 12.58 -14.33 -1.68
C TYR A 60 11.78 -15.59 -1.39
N VAL A 61 12.44 -16.76 -1.39
CA VAL A 61 11.78 -18.04 -1.13
C VAL A 61 11.17 -18.07 0.28
N VAL A 62 11.92 -17.64 1.29
CA VAL A 62 11.46 -17.60 2.69
C VAL A 62 10.28 -16.65 2.88
N VAL A 63 10.40 -15.41 2.39
CA VAL A 63 9.34 -14.40 2.51
C VAL A 63 8.10 -14.82 1.73
N SER A 64 8.26 -15.36 0.53
CA SER A 64 7.15 -15.85 -0.29
C SER A 64 6.43 -17.02 0.37
N ALA A 65 7.17 -18.02 0.87
CA ALA A 65 6.60 -19.16 1.59
C ALA A 65 5.85 -18.72 2.86
N PHE A 66 6.51 -17.91 3.70
CA PHE A 66 5.89 -17.39 4.93
C PHE A 66 4.63 -16.56 4.64
N SER A 67 4.71 -15.65 3.67
CA SER A 67 3.59 -14.79 3.28
C SER A 67 2.43 -15.60 2.71
N THR A 68 2.72 -16.65 1.94
CA THR A 68 1.73 -17.55 1.37
C THR A 68 1.02 -18.31 2.48
N VAL A 69 1.76 -18.92 3.41
CA VAL A 69 1.16 -19.64 4.55
C VAL A 69 0.32 -18.71 5.42
N LYS A 70 0.84 -17.52 5.77
CA LYS A 70 0.13 -16.54 6.60
C LYS A 70 -1.14 -16.03 5.91
N THR A 71 -1.05 -15.68 4.63
CA THR A 71 -2.19 -15.17 3.84
C THR A 71 -3.24 -16.25 3.65
N THR A 72 -2.86 -17.48 3.31
CA THR A 72 -3.80 -18.59 3.16
C THR A 72 -4.50 -18.91 4.48
N ARG A 73 -3.79 -18.94 5.61
CA ARG A 73 -4.42 -19.15 6.93
C ARG A 73 -5.40 -18.03 7.29
N LYS A 74 -5.02 -16.75 7.12
CA LYS A 74 -5.95 -15.62 7.35
C LYS A 74 -7.15 -15.67 6.38
N GLY A 75 -6.91 -16.02 5.11
CA GLY A 75 -7.95 -16.17 4.09
C GLY A 75 -8.95 -17.28 4.40
N ILE A 76 -8.49 -18.46 4.85
CA ILE A 76 -9.39 -19.54 5.29
C ILE A 76 -10.23 -19.10 6.49
N LYS A 77 -9.62 -18.40 7.45
CA LYS A 77 -10.35 -17.87 8.63
C LYS A 77 -11.43 -16.87 8.21
N GLN A 78 -11.12 -15.96 7.28
CA GLN A 78 -12.07 -14.99 6.74
C GLN A 78 -13.19 -15.68 5.96
N TYR A 79 -12.88 -16.64 5.10
CA TYR A 79 -13.88 -17.41 4.36
C TYR A 79 -14.86 -18.15 5.27
N LYS A 80 -14.36 -18.77 6.35
CA LYS A 80 -15.21 -19.43 7.35
C LYS A 80 -16.12 -18.44 8.08
N ALA A 81 -15.59 -17.26 8.46
CA ALA A 81 -16.37 -16.22 9.11
C ALA A 81 -17.46 -15.64 8.18
N GLU A 82 -17.12 -15.37 6.92
CA GLU A 82 -18.06 -14.87 5.92
C GLU A 82 -19.15 -15.90 5.59
N SER A 83 -18.76 -17.18 5.47
CA SER A 83 -19.70 -18.28 5.23
C SER A 83 -20.70 -18.45 6.38
N ALA A 84 -20.23 -18.32 7.64
CA ALA A 84 -21.09 -18.37 8.81
C ALA A 84 -22.05 -17.16 8.86
N ALA A 85 -21.57 -15.95 8.55
CA ALA A 85 -22.40 -14.75 8.48
C ALA A 85 -23.47 -14.84 7.38
N ARG A 86 -23.11 -15.33 6.19
CA ARG A 86 -24.05 -15.57 5.07
C ARG A 86 -25.14 -16.58 5.44
N ARG A 87 -24.80 -17.65 6.18
CA ARG A 87 -25.78 -18.62 6.71
C ARG A 87 -26.74 -17.98 7.72
N ARG A 88 -26.24 -17.15 8.63
CA ARG A 88 -27.08 -16.42 9.61
C ARG A 88 -28.06 -15.47 8.94
N ARG A 89 -27.62 -14.68 7.95
CA ARG A 89 -28.50 -13.79 7.18
C ARG A 89 -29.61 -14.54 6.44
N ARG A 90 -29.26 -15.64 5.77
CA ARG A 90 -30.24 -16.50 5.09
C ARG A 90 -31.27 -17.08 6.06
N ASN A 91 -30.84 -17.55 7.24
CA ASN A 91 -31.77 -18.07 8.25
C ASN A 91 -32.70 -17.00 8.82
N HIS A 92 -32.24 -15.74 8.92
CA HIS A 92 -33.06 -14.60 9.36
C HIS A 92 -34.09 -14.18 8.31
N GLU A 93 -33.75 -14.23 7.02
CA GLU A 93 -34.69 -13.96 5.91
C GLU A 93 -35.77 -15.05 5.76
N LEU A 94 -35.49 -16.28 6.22
CA LEU A 94 -36.43 -17.41 6.19
C LEU A 94 -37.40 -17.46 7.39
N GLN A 95 -37.18 -16.65 8.44
CA GLN A 95 -38.13 -16.50 9.55
C GLN A 95 -39.05 -15.29 9.27
N PRO A 96 -40.36 -15.49 9.03
CA PRO A 96 -41.30 -14.38 9.00
C PRO A 96 -41.43 -13.85 10.45
N SER A 97 -41.00 -12.62 10.70
CA SER A 97 -40.99 -12.04 12.05
C SER A 97 -42.37 -11.47 12.43
N PRO A 98 -42.98 -11.88 13.55
CA PRO A 98 -43.99 -11.07 14.23
C PRO A 98 -43.29 -10.00 15.08
N ASN A 99 -43.71 -8.73 14.91
CA ASN A 99 -43.37 -7.53 15.68
C ASN A 99 -41.94 -6.96 15.52
N GLN A 100 -41.81 -6.00 14.61
CA GLN A 100 -40.61 -5.23 14.29
C GLN A 100 -40.35 -3.99 15.16
N GLU A 101 -41.07 -3.75 16.25
CA GLU A 101 -40.91 -2.48 17.00
C GLU A 101 -39.80 -2.49 18.07
N GLY A 102 -39.25 -3.65 18.43
CA GLY A 102 -38.24 -3.78 19.50
C GLY A 102 -36.77 -3.90 19.06
N ALA A 103 -36.50 -4.31 17.81
CA ALA A 103 -35.17 -4.75 17.39
C ALA A 103 -34.27 -3.63 16.85
N VAL A 104 -34.85 -2.51 16.39
CA VAL A 104 -34.08 -1.39 15.80
C VAL A 104 -33.20 -0.68 16.84
N LYS A 105 -33.45 -0.86 18.15
CA LYS A 105 -32.69 -0.18 19.21
C LYS A 105 -31.46 -0.91 19.72
N LEU A 106 -31.25 -2.19 19.41
CA LEU A 106 -30.12 -2.96 19.97
C LEU A 106 -28.92 -3.06 19.02
N GLU A 107 -29.10 -2.87 17.71
CA GLU A 107 -27.98 -2.87 16.75
C GLU A 107 -27.17 -1.56 16.76
N ASP A 108 -27.78 -0.44 17.18
CA ASP A 108 -27.08 0.84 17.38
C ASP A 108 -26.14 0.83 18.62
N ALA A 109 -26.28 -0.15 19.52
CA ALA A 109 -25.57 -0.17 20.79
C ALA A 109 -24.18 -0.84 20.75
N ASN A 110 -23.80 -1.43 19.62
CA ASN A 110 -22.50 -2.07 19.43
C ASN A 110 -21.76 -1.55 18.19
N GLU A 111 -22.00 -0.29 17.81
CA GLU A 111 -21.07 0.48 17.00
C GLU A 111 -19.74 0.56 17.74
N GLU A 112 -18.89 -0.44 17.54
CA GLU A 112 -17.46 -0.37 17.75
C GLU A 112 -17.00 0.94 17.09
N LYS A 113 -16.77 1.98 17.93
CA LYS A 113 -16.48 3.37 17.52
C LYS A 113 -15.67 3.35 16.23
N ALA A 114 -16.32 3.57 15.08
CA ALA A 114 -15.64 3.58 13.81
C ALA A 114 -14.52 4.61 13.93
N ASP A 115 -13.26 4.18 13.68
CA ASP A 115 -12.11 5.07 13.83
C ASP A 115 -12.44 6.41 13.14
N PRO A 116 -12.12 7.57 13.74
CA PRO A 116 -12.49 8.85 13.13
C PRO A 116 -11.78 9.11 11.79
N PHE A 117 -10.86 8.22 11.37
CA PHE A 117 -10.31 8.11 10.01
C PHE A 117 -11.30 7.56 8.96
N LEU A 118 -12.28 6.74 9.37
CA LEU A 118 -13.31 6.12 8.52
C LEU A 118 -14.48 7.08 8.21
N VAL A 119 -14.64 8.15 8.99
CA VAL A 119 -15.64 9.19 8.75
C VAL A 119 -15.17 10.09 7.60
N MET A 120 -15.83 9.98 6.44
CA MET A 120 -15.41 10.74 5.27
C MET A 120 -15.72 12.24 5.41
N PRO A 121 -14.76 13.11 5.07
CA PRO A 121 -14.98 14.54 5.06
C PRO A 121 -15.60 15.00 3.74
N SER A 122 -16.01 16.27 3.68
CA SER A 122 -16.65 16.90 2.51
C SER A 122 -15.88 16.68 1.19
N ARG A 123 -16.54 16.81 0.03
CA ARG A 123 -15.91 16.70 -1.31
C ARG A 123 -14.61 17.50 -1.45
N ARG A 124 -14.52 18.66 -0.79
CA ARG A 124 -13.30 19.50 -0.76
C ARG A 124 -12.13 18.83 -0.03
N ALA A 125 -12.39 18.20 1.11
CA ALA A 125 -11.39 17.49 1.87
C ALA A 125 -10.97 16.17 1.19
N LEU A 126 -11.91 15.50 0.50
CA LEU A 126 -11.59 14.35 -0.35
C LEU A 126 -10.61 14.75 -1.48
N ALA A 127 -10.89 15.86 -2.16
CA ALA A 127 -9.99 16.41 -3.17
C ALA A 127 -8.62 16.76 -2.58
N LEU A 128 -8.57 17.39 -1.40
CA LEU A 128 -7.32 17.75 -0.71
C LEU A 128 -6.47 16.51 -0.37
N TYR A 129 -7.08 15.42 0.09
CA TYR A 129 -6.33 14.20 0.39
C TYR A 129 -5.80 13.51 -0.86
N TRP A 130 -6.58 13.48 -1.94
CA TRP A 130 -6.12 12.95 -3.23
C TRP A 130 -4.97 13.78 -3.82
N THR A 131 -5.07 15.11 -3.78
CA THR A 131 -3.98 15.98 -4.24
C THR A 131 -2.74 15.79 -3.38
N THR A 132 -2.88 15.66 -2.06
CA THR A 132 -1.75 15.37 -1.17
C THR A 132 -1.09 14.03 -1.52
N ALA A 133 -1.86 12.95 -1.67
CA ALA A 133 -1.32 11.64 -2.04
C ALA A 133 -0.62 11.66 -3.41
N PHE A 134 -1.18 12.36 -4.38
CA PHE A 134 -0.58 12.54 -5.71
C PHE A 134 0.74 13.31 -5.65
N LEU A 135 0.82 14.39 -4.86
CA LEU A 135 2.04 15.16 -4.67
C LEU A 135 3.14 14.33 -4.01
N ILE A 136 2.82 13.51 -3.00
CA ILE A 136 3.79 12.60 -2.39
C ILE A 136 4.29 11.58 -3.42
N TRP A 137 3.40 11.03 -4.25
CA TRP A 137 3.80 10.11 -5.31
C TRP A 137 4.75 10.75 -6.32
N VAL A 138 4.44 11.97 -6.79
CA VAL A 138 5.34 12.72 -7.70
C VAL A 138 6.69 12.99 -7.03
N LEU A 139 6.69 13.39 -5.75
CA LEU A 139 7.91 13.59 -4.98
C LEU A 139 8.78 12.32 -4.93
N CYS A 140 8.16 11.15 -4.72
CA CYS A 140 8.82 9.83 -4.73
C CYS A 140 9.42 9.44 -6.10
N LEU A 141 9.03 10.10 -7.19
CA LEU A 141 9.60 9.90 -8.52
C LEU A 141 10.72 10.90 -8.81
N ILE A 142 10.63 12.12 -8.28
CA ILE A 142 11.61 13.19 -8.50
C ILE A 142 12.95 12.85 -7.82
N PHE A 143 12.95 12.37 -6.59
CA PHE A 143 14.20 12.10 -5.85
C PHE A 143 15.14 11.09 -6.54
N PRO A 144 14.66 9.93 -7.04
CA PRO A 144 15.48 9.02 -7.84
C PRO A 144 16.09 9.69 -9.09
N LEU A 145 15.31 10.52 -9.79
CA LEU A 145 15.76 11.25 -10.99
C LEU A 145 16.83 12.31 -10.68
N LEU A 146 16.69 13.01 -9.54
CA LEU A 146 17.66 14.00 -9.08
C LEU A 146 18.98 13.38 -8.64
N ARG A 147 18.92 12.19 -8.01
CA ARG A 147 20.11 11.51 -7.49
C ARG A 147 20.90 10.81 -8.60
N GLY A 148 20.23 10.25 -9.60
CA GLY A 148 20.90 9.41 -10.61
C GLY A 148 21.30 8.04 -10.06
N SER A 149 22.02 7.28 -10.87
CA SER A 149 22.56 5.95 -10.52
C SER A 149 23.95 5.78 -11.15
N GLU A 150 24.58 4.62 -10.95
CA GLU A 150 25.87 4.30 -11.58
C GLU A 150 25.81 4.34 -13.11
N THR A 151 24.68 3.91 -13.68
CA THR A 151 24.49 3.74 -15.13
C THR A 151 23.73 4.88 -15.81
N ALA A 152 22.89 5.61 -15.08
CA ALA A 152 22.10 6.72 -15.60
C ALA A 152 22.52 8.04 -14.93
N GLU A 153 22.93 9.01 -15.76
CA GLU A 153 23.24 10.36 -15.30
C GLU A 153 22.04 10.99 -14.61
N SER A 154 22.27 11.57 -13.43
CA SER A 154 21.29 12.41 -12.75
C SER A 154 21.03 13.68 -13.54
N ILE A 155 19.82 14.23 -13.43
CA ILE A 155 19.48 15.56 -14.02
C ILE A 155 20.42 16.67 -13.52
N ALA A 156 21.01 16.53 -12.33
CA ALA A 156 21.88 17.51 -11.69
C ALA A 156 23.39 17.12 -11.70
N SER A 157 23.81 16.18 -12.56
CA SER A 157 25.21 15.71 -12.67
C SER A 157 25.91 15.38 -11.34
N VAL A 158 25.20 14.72 -10.42
CA VAL A 158 25.67 14.29 -9.11
C VAL A 158 26.52 13.01 -9.26
N PRO A 159 27.76 12.98 -8.73
CA PRO A 159 28.59 11.78 -8.78
C PRO A 159 28.01 10.65 -7.91
N TYR A 160 27.98 9.43 -8.44
CA TYR A 160 27.56 8.23 -7.71
C TYR A 160 28.42 8.02 -6.46
N CYS A 161 27.79 7.63 -5.35
CA CYS A 161 28.42 7.49 -4.02
C CYS A 161 29.10 8.75 -3.44
N GLY A 162 28.92 9.93 -4.04
CA GLY A 162 29.45 11.19 -3.51
C GLY A 162 28.70 11.73 -2.27
N GLY A 163 29.23 12.77 -1.63
CA GLY A 163 28.57 13.39 -0.48
C GLY A 163 27.17 13.94 -0.80
N VAL A 164 27.00 14.57 -1.97
CA VAL A 164 25.71 15.10 -2.43
C VAL A 164 24.69 13.97 -2.70
N TYR A 165 25.15 12.82 -3.20
CA TYR A 165 24.32 11.64 -3.43
C TYR A 165 23.68 11.15 -2.13
N TRP A 166 24.50 10.94 -1.09
CA TRP A 166 24.03 10.50 0.22
C TRP A 166 23.25 11.57 0.97
N PHE A 167 23.58 12.85 0.77
CA PHE A 167 22.77 13.96 1.27
C PHE A 167 21.36 13.93 0.67
N LEU A 168 21.23 13.76 -0.65
CA LEU A 168 19.92 13.62 -1.30
C LEU A 168 19.16 12.38 -0.83
N ALA A 169 19.87 11.29 -0.47
CA ALA A 169 19.29 10.08 0.15
C ALA A 169 18.74 10.33 1.54
N ALA A 170 19.55 10.97 2.39
CA ALA A 170 19.12 11.36 3.72
C ALA A 170 17.96 12.37 3.67
N LEU A 171 18.02 13.32 2.73
CA LEU A 171 16.97 14.32 2.53
C LEU A 171 15.66 13.68 2.07
N GLU A 172 15.70 12.77 1.08
CA GLU A 172 14.51 12.01 0.65
C GLU A 172 13.89 11.28 1.83
N PHE A 173 14.69 10.53 2.58
CA PHE A 173 14.22 9.78 3.74
C PHE A 173 13.61 10.71 4.81
N ALA A 174 14.30 11.79 5.16
CA ALA A 174 13.85 12.76 6.14
C ALA A 174 12.55 13.46 5.72
N VAL A 175 12.42 13.82 4.44
CA VAL A 175 11.20 14.46 3.90
C VAL A 175 10.03 13.48 3.93
N LEU A 176 10.21 12.24 3.49
CA LEU A 176 9.14 11.24 3.47
C LEU A 176 8.64 10.90 4.88
N ILE A 177 9.55 10.62 5.81
CA ILE A 177 9.18 10.36 7.21
C ILE A 177 8.58 11.62 7.85
N GLY A 178 9.14 12.80 7.58
CA GLY A 178 8.61 14.08 8.05
C GLY A 178 7.17 14.36 7.61
N ILE A 179 6.81 14.02 6.37
CA ILE A 179 5.43 14.15 5.86
C ILE A 179 4.49 13.23 6.64
N SER A 180 4.86 11.96 6.83
CA SER A 180 4.04 10.98 7.55
C SER A 180 3.86 11.36 9.02
N SER A 181 4.97 11.61 9.73
CA SER A 181 4.95 11.95 11.15
C SER A 181 4.29 13.31 11.40
N GLY A 182 4.47 14.28 10.49
CA GLY A 182 3.78 15.56 10.52
C GLY A 182 2.26 15.40 10.37
N PHE A 183 1.80 14.53 9.46
CA PHE A 183 0.38 14.23 9.31
C PHE A 183 -0.21 13.56 10.56
N ILE A 184 0.51 12.60 11.16
CA ILE A 184 0.12 11.97 12.43
C ILE A 184 0.03 13.01 13.54
N PHE A 185 0.99 13.92 13.64
CA PHE A 185 1.01 14.97 14.65
C PHE A 185 -0.18 15.93 14.51
N VAL A 186 -0.49 16.38 13.29
CA VAL A 186 -1.66 17.22 13.02
C VAL A 186 -2.96 16.49 13.37
N LYS A 187 -3.02 15.18 13.12
CA LYS A 187 -4.19 14.33 13.42
C LYS A 187 -4.10 13.61 14.77
N ARG A 188 -3.23 14.03 15.69
CA ARG A 188 -3.01 13.38 17.01
C ARG A 188 -4.25 13.29 17.92
N LYS A 189 -5.26 14.15 17.68
CA LYS A 189 -6.55 14.10 18.39
C LYS A 189 -7.47 12.98 17.87
N VAL A 190 -7.14 12.41 16.72
CA VAL A 190 -7.94 11.49 15.93
C VAL A 190 -7.23 10.14 15.78
N CYS A 191 -5.90 10.11 15.55
CA CYS A 191 -5.10 8.89 15.65
C CYS A 191 -4.46 8.75 17.02
N ARG A 192 -4.45 7.53 17.57
CA ARG A 192 -3.57 7.16 18.67
C ARG A 192 -2.11 7.17 18.19
N VAL A 193 -1.37 8.21 18.57
CA VAL A 193 0.01 8.47 18.09
C VAL A 193 0.91 7.23 18.15
N VAL A 194 0.93 6.51 19.29
CA VAL A 194 1.75 5.30 19.46
C VAL A 194 1.42 4.24 18.40
N GLN A 195 0.13 4.02 18.13
CA GLN A 195 -0.31 3.03 17.15
C GLN A 195 0.04 3.47 15.72
N CYS A 196 -0.10 4.76 15.40
CA CYS A 196 0.37 5.32 14.13
C CYS A 196 1.90 5.22 13.96
N CYS A 197 2.71 5.42 15.01
CA CYS A 197 4.16 5.24 14.93
C CYS A 197 4.56 3.77 14.73
N ILE A 198 3.86 2.83 15.37
CA ILE A 198 4.05 1.39 15.11
C ILE A 198 3.76 1.08 13.64
N LEU A 199 2.68 1.65 13.07
CA LEU A 199 2.36 1.51 11.65
C LEU A 199 3.51 2.00 10.76
N GLU A 200 4.05 3.20 11.02
CA GLU A 200 5.16 3.74 10.22
C GLU A 200 6.34 2.77 10.18
N VAL A 201 6.75 2.27 11.34
CA VAL A 201 7.87 1.33 11.47
C VAL A 201 7.59 0.03 10.70
N GLU A 202 6.42 -0.59 10.90
CA GLU A 202 6.04 -1.82 10.20
C GLU A 202 5.99 -1.63 8.67
N ILE A 203 5.55 -0.47 8.21
CA ILE A 203 5.44 -0.15 6.78
C ILE A 203 6.80 0.14 6.16
N ILE A 204 7.73 0.77 6.88
CA ILE A 204 9.13 0.92 6.44
C ILE A 204 9.77 -0.45 6.26
N PHE A 205 9.67 -1.34 7.26
CA PHE A 205 10.20 -2.71 7.16
C PHE A 205 9.57 -3.49 6.01
N THR A 206 8.25 -3.34 5.84
CA THR A 206 7.54 -3.91 4.70
C THR A 206 8.11 -3.40 3.38
N GLY A 207 8.40 -2.10 3.28
CA GLY A 207 9.00 -1.48 2.10
C GLY A 207 10.39 -2.03 1.78
N ILE A 208 11.25 -2.17 2.79
CA ILE A 208 12.58 -2.77 2.67
C ILE A 208 12.47 -4.18 2.09
N ILE A 209 11.71 -5.05 2.75
CA ILE A 209 11.56 -6.45 2.33
C ILE A 209 10.92 -6.54 0.94
N ALA A 210 9.84 -5.78 0.70
CA ALA A 210 9.11 -5.79 -0.57
C ALA A 210 9.97 -5.35 -1.75
N SER A 211 10.82 -4.33 -1.57
CA SER A 211 11.70 -3.84 -2.63
C SER A 211 12.92 -4.74 -2.85
N MET A 212 13.53 -5.28 -1.78
CA MET A 212 14.62 -6.24 -1.89
C MET A 212 14.21 -7.49 -2.66
N VAL A 213 13.01 -7.99 -2.37
CA VAL A 213 12.48 -9.25 -2.88
C VAL A 213 11.71 -9.07 -4.20
N GLY A 214 11.28 -7.85 -4.52
CA GLY A 214 10.49 -7.56 -5.73
C GLY A 214 9.00 -7.94 -5.62
N ILE A 215 8.49 -8.22 -4.42
CA ILE A 215 7.06 -8.49 -4.18
C ILE A 215 6.44 -7.17 -3.73
N GLY A 216 5.70 -6.47 -4.61
CA GLY A 216 5.23 -5.09 -4.38
C GLY A 216 4.30 -4.83 -3.18
N GLY A 217 4.79 -4.96 -1.95
CA GLY A 217 4.26 -4.46 -0.66
C GLY A 217 2.95 -5.09 -0.16
N GLY A 218 1.97 -5.29 -1.04
CA GLY A 218 0.57 -5.53 -0.67
C GLY A 218 0.29 -6.77 0.15
N ILE A 219 1.05 -7.84 -0.07
CA ILE A 219 0.87 -9.10 0.66
C ILE A 219 1.23 -8.92 2.15
N LEU A 220 2.20 -8.04 2.43
CA LEU A 220 2.64 -7.71 3.78
C LEU A 220 1.77 -6.58 4.39
N MET A 221 1.35 -5.60 3.58
CA MET A 221 0.53 -4.47 4.05
C MET A 221 -0.92 -4.87 4.39
N ASN A 222 -1.53 -5.82 3.66
CA ASN A 222 -2.92 -6.23 3.90
C ASN A 222 -3.16 -6.70 5.35
N PRO A 223 -2.38 -7.64 5.92
CA PRO A 223 -2.58 -8.05 7.30
C PRO A 223 -2.32 -6.93 8.30
N ILE A 224 -1.36 -6.03 8.03
CA ILE A 224 -1.07 -4.88 8.90
C ILE A 224 -2.30 -3.98 8.98
N ILE A 225 -2.83 -3.53 7.84
CA ILE A 225 -4.00 -2.65 7.81
C ILE A 225 -5.24 -3.28 8.49
N LEU A 226 -5.45 -4.58 8.33
CA LEU A 226 -6.57 -5.28 8.98
C LEU A 226 -6.44 -5.27 10.51
N ASP A 227 -5.22 -5.37 11.02
CA ASP A 227 -4.95 -5.32 12.46
C ASP A 227 -5.18 -3.88 13.01
N PHE A 228 -5.25 -2.87 12.13
CA PHE A 228 -5.66 -1.48 12.41
C PHE A 228 -7.16 -1.21 12.22
N GLY A 229 -8.00 -2.25 12.10
CA GLY A 229 -9.45 -2.11 12.13
C GLY A 229 -10.13 -1.82 10.79
N LEU A 230 -9.39 -1.81 9.67
CA LEU A 230 -10.01 -1.67 8.36
C LEU A 230 -10.69 -2.96 7.92
N ASN A 231 -11.83 -2.82 7.25
CA ASN A 231 -12.48 -3.95 6.61
C ASN A 231 -11.61 -4.51 5.47
N PRO A 232 -11.69 -5.81 5.12
CA PRO A 232 -10.88 -6.41 4.05
C PRO A 232 -10.98 -5.71 2.69
N GLN A 233 -12.18 -5.24 2.34
CA GLN A 233 -12.40 -4.45 1.13
C GLN A 233 -11.67 -3.11 1.18
N GLN A 234 -11.76 -2.41 2.32
CA GLN A 234 -11.11 -1.11 2.51
C GLN A 234 -9.59 -1.22 2.55
N GLY A 235 -9.06 -2.24 3.24
CA GLY A 235 -7.62 -2.47 3.30
C GLY A 235 -7.02 -2.81 1.95
N THR A 236 -7.71 -3.64 1.15
CA THR A 236 -7.25 -3.98 -0.19
C THR A 236 -7.26 -2.76 -1.13
N ALA A 237 -8.32 -1.95 -1.08
CA ALA A 237 -8.42 -0.74 -1.89
C ALA A 237 -7.38 0.33 -1.50
N THR A 238 -7.18 0.54 -0.20
CA THR A 238 -6.17 1.46 0.35
C THR A 238 -4.77 1.02 -0.03
N ASN A 239 -4.47 -0.28 0.09
CA ASN A 239 -3.16 -0.82 -0.27
C ASN A 239 -2.87 -0.75 -1.77
N ALA A 240 -3.88 -0.87 -2.64
CA ALA A 240 -3.67 -0.76 -4.08
C ALA A 240 -2.96 0.54 -4.48
N ILE A 241 -3.30 1.67 -3.84
CA ILE A 241 -2.67 2.98 -4.11
C ILE A 241 -1.20 2.97 -3.67
N ASN A 242 -0.92 2.48 -2.46
CA ASN A 242 0.46 2.38 -1.93
C ASN A 242 1.32 1.46 -2.80
N ILE A 243 0.77 0.31 -3.21
CA ILE A 243 1.44 -0.67 -4.08
C ILE A 243 1.77 -0.04 -5.43
N PHE A 244 0.83 0.71 -6.02
CA PHE A 244 1.05 1.39 -7.28
C PHE A 244 2.22 2.37 -7.18
N ALA A 245 2.15 3.29 -6.21
CA ALA A 245 3.16 4.32 -6.00
C ALA A 245 4.55 3.75 -5.73
N MET A 246 4.62 2.78 -4.81
CA MET A 246 5.87 2.07 -4.49
C MET A 246 6.41 1.32 -5.72
N SER A 247 5.55 0.64 -6.47
CA SER A 247 5.95 -0.15 -7.65
C SER A 247 6.46 0.71 -8.81
N THR A 248 5.95 1.94 -8.95
CA THR A 248 6.47 2.89 -9.94
C THR A 248 7.80 3.49 -9.51
N SER A 249 7.94 3.87 -8.23
CA SER A 249 9.19 4.44 -7.69
C SER A 249 10.31 3.40 -7.71
N THR A 250 10.08 2.18 -7.21
CA THR A 250 11.07 1.09 -7.26
C THR A 250 11.47 0.68 -8.67
N ALA A 251 10.51 0.64 -9.62
CA ALA A 251 10.83 0.35 -11.01
C ALA A 251 11.72 1.42 -11.62
N LEU A 252 11.49 2.68 -11.28
CA LEU A 252 12.34 3.77 -11.71
C LEU A 252 13.75 3.63 -11.10
N SER A 253 13.87 3.36 -9.81
CA SER A 253 15.17 3.18 -9.13
C SER A 253 15.98 2.00 -9.70
N TYR A 254 15.36 0.82 -9.85
CA TYR A 254 16.01 -0.34 -10.47
C TYR A 254 16.33 -0.09 -11.94
N GLY A 255 15.42 0.56 -12.65
CA GLY A 255 15.58 0.86 -14.06
C GLY A 255 16.72 1.83 -14.36
N MET A 256 16.84 2.88 -13.54
CA MET A 256 17.97 3.81 -13.60
C MET A 256 19.29 3.07 -13.37
N SER A 257 19.30 2.12 -12.42
CA SER A 257 20.47 1.29 -12.09
C SER A 257 20.80 0.21 -13.13
N GLY A 258 20.19 0.24 -14.31
CA GLY A 258 20.54 -0.65 -15.42
C GLY A 258 19.91 -2.04 -15.36
N TYR A 259 18.97 -2.29 -14.44
CA TYR A 259 18.30 -3.60 -14.31
C TYR A 259 17.16 -3.83 -15.33
N PHE A 260 16.88 -2.88 -16.24
CA PHE A 260 15.91 -3.13 -17.30
C PHE A 260 16.51 -4.06 -18.36
N PRO A 261 15.83 -5.16 -18.72
CA PRO A 261 16.25 -6.00 -19.84
C PRO A 261 16.36 -5.18 -21.13
N GLY A 262 17.25 -5.58 -22.05
CA GLY A 262 17.29 -5.02 -23.40
C GLY A 262 15.98 -5.29 -24.17
N GLY A 263 15.84 -4.69 -25.36
CA GLY A 263 14.64 -4.83 -26.18
C GLY A 263 14.20 -6.28 -26.42
N ASP A 264 15.17 -7.17 -26.64
CA ASP A 264 14.95 -8.59 -26.92
C ASP A 264 14.40 -9.38 -25.71
N ASP A 265 14.65 -8.91 -24.48
CA ASP A 265 14.25 -9.56 -23.23
C ASP A 265 13.01 -8.90 -22.58
N MET A 266 12.36 -7.97 -23.29
CA MET A 266 11.15 -7.28 -22.81
C MET A 266 9.98 -8.23 -22.52
N TRP A 267 10.00 -9.44 -23.08
CA TRP A 267 9.03 -10.49 -22.79
C TRP A 267 8.95 -10.82 -21.28
N ILE A 268 10.05 -10.66 -20.53
CA ILE A 268 10.10 -10.85 -19.07
C ILE A 268 9.22 -9.81 -18.35
N VAL A 269 9.04 -8.63 -18.93
CA VAL A 269 8.14 -7.57 -18.42
C VAL A 269 6.70 -7.79 -18.91
N VAL A 270 6.54 -8.19 -20.18
CA VAL A 270 5.23 -8.36 -20.83
C VAL A 270 4.47 -9.60 -20.31
N LEU A 271 5.14 -10.72 -20.04
CA LEU A 271 4.47 -11.94 -19.56
C LEU A 271 3.77 -11.78 -18.20
N PRO A 272 4.41 -11.25 -17.14
CA PRO A 272 3.74 -10.95 -15.86
C PRO A 272 2.68 -9.86 -15.98
N PHE A 273 2.77 -9.03 -17.03
CA PHE A 273 1.75 -8.06 -17.38
C PHE A 273 0.49 -8.78 -17.91
N VAL A 274 0.61 -9.60 -18.95
CA VAL A 274 -0.50 -10.37 -19.54
C VAL A 274 -1.10 -11.35 -18.54
N GLY A 275 -0.27 -12.12 -17.82
CA GLY A 275 -0.74 -13.06 -16.80
C GLY A 275 -1.53 -12.38 -15.68
N GLY A 276 -1.18 -11.13 -15.33
CA GLY A 276 -1.95 -10.34 -14.39
C GLY A 276 -3.34 -9.94 -14.92
N ILE A 277 -3.49 -9.73 -16.22
CA ILE A 277 -4.77 -9.40 -16.86
C ILE A 277 -5.66 -10.64 -16.86
N VAL A 278 -5.13 -11.74 -17.37
CA VAL A 278 -5.85 -13.02 -17.48
C VAL A 278 -6.31 -13.51 -16.11
N GLY A 279 -5.45 -13.46 -15.09
CA GLY A 279 -5.80 -13.92 -13.74
C GLY A 279 -6.88 -13.11 -13.01
N LYS A 280 -7.35 -11.98 -13.57
CA LYS A 280 -8.53 -11.25 -13.06
C LYS A 280 -9.78 -11.42 -13.95
N LEU A 281 -9.60 -11.86 -15.20
CA LEU A 281 -10.71 -12.16 -16.12
C LEU A 281 -11.30 -13.55 -15.85
N VAL A 282 -10.54 -14.43 -15.19
CA VAL A 282 -10.94 -15.75 -14.68
C VAL A 282 -11.34 -15.64 -13.21
#